data_AF-A0A1Z1W525-F1
#
_entry.id   AF-A0A1Z1W525-F1
#
_cell.length_a   1.000
_cell.length_b   1.000
_cell.length_c   1.000
_cell.angle_alpha   90.00
_cell.angle_beta   90.00
_cell.angle_gamma   90.00
#
_symmetry.space_group_name_H-M   'P 1'
#
loop_
_entity.id
_entity.type
_entity.pdbx_description
1 polymer ?
#
loop_
_entity_poly.entity_id
_entity_poly.type
_entity_poly.pdbx_seq_one_letter_code
_entity_poly.pdbx_strand_id
1 'polypeptide(L)'
;MTDAWATAQQVIDITGVTVTDVQLTQAQASIEMFSNRIHDDTARIRARDLYWLRMAVAYQAAWEVSQFDLNARLDATQVQQDGVVASLDSRAMTLGPRAKQALQRCSWMRSRTIHVRSAFEDGQRGYGSVLAEASDEQHTWTPMGGG
;
A
#
# COMPACT_ATOMS: atom_id res chain seq x y z
N MET A 1 -17.14 5.96 -21.96
CA MET A 1 -15.78 6.21 -21.46
C MET A 1 -15.82 5.88 -19.98
N THR A 2 -14.87 5.10 -19.48
CA THR A 2 -14.91 4.56 -18.12
C THR A 2 -14.26 5.54 -17.14
N ASP A 3 -14.96 5.90 -16.07
CA ASP A 3 -14.44 6.80 -15.02
C ASP A 3 -13.48 6.03 -14.10
N ALA A 4 -12.24 5.85 -14.56
CA ALA A 4 -11.21 5.12 -13.86
C ALA A 4 -9.83 5.81 -13.95
N TRP A 5 -8.99 5.64 -12.92
CA TRP A 5 -7.65 6.24 -12.89
C TRP A 5 -6.66 5.65 -13.91
N ALA A 6 -6.97 4.48 -14.46
CA ALA A 6 -6.22 3.85 -15.53
C ALA A 6 -7.12 3.68 -16.76
N THR A 7 -6.55 3.86 -17.93
CA THR A 7 -7.20 3.54 -19.21
C THR A 7 -6.90 2.09 -19.61
N ALA A 8 -7.74 1.48 -20.44
CA ALA A 8 -7.51 0.12 -20.95
C ALA A 8 -6.13 -0.04 -21.63
N GLN A 9 -5.69 0.96 -22.41
CA GLN A 9 -4.37 0.95 -23.02
C GLN A 9 -3.25 0.96 -21.97
N GLN A 10 -3.36 1.77 -20.92
CA GLN A 10 -2.37 1.78 -19.84
C GLN A 10 -2.33 0.43 -19.10
N VAL A 11 -3.45 -0.28 -18.97
CA VAL A 11 -3.45 -1.64 -18.40
C VAL A 11 -2.62 -2.58 -19.26
N ILE A 12 -2.79 -2.53 -20.58
CA ILE A 12 -1.98 -3.30 -21.54
C ILE A 12 -0.51 -2.93 -21.42
N ASP A 13 -0.17 -1.64 -21.40
CA ASP A 13 1.22 -1.18 -21.35
C ASP A 13 1.93 -1.59 -20.03
N ILE A 14 1.20 -1.66 -18.92
CA ILE A 14 1.76 -1.99 -17.59
C ILE A 14 1.83 -3.50 -17.35
N THR A 15 0.82 -4.25 -17.80
CA THR A 15 0.61 -5.64 -17.40
C THR A 15 0.68 -6.65 -18.55
N GLY A 16 0.56 -6.19 -19.80
CA GLY A 16 0.41 -7.02 -20.99
C GLY A 16 -0.98 -7.66 -21.14
N VAL A 17 -1.91 -7.41 -20.23
CA VAL A 17 -3.25 -8.01 -20.23
C VAL A 17 -4.24 -7.04 -20.86
N THR A 18 -5.03 -7.54 -21.81
CA THR A 18 -6.16 -6.79 -22.38
C THR A 18 -7.36 -6.93 -21.47
N VAL A 19 -7.98 -5.80 -21.12
CA VAL A 19 -9.17 -5.75 -20.27
C VAL A 19 -10.29 -5.00 -20.98
N THR A 20 -11.52 -5.41 -20.72
CA THR A 20 -12.73 -4.71 -21.19
C THR A 20 -13.06 -3.52 -20.28
N ASP A 21 -13.85 -2.57 -20.78
CA ASP A 21 -14.31 -1.43 -19.99
C ASP A 21 -15.08 -1.86 -18.73
N VAL A 22 -15.86 -2.95 -18.81
CA VAL A 22 -16.60 -3.48 -17.66
C VAL A 22 -15.65 -3.99 -16.57
N GLN A 23 -14.60 -4.73 -16.95
CA GLN A 23 -13.57 -5.22 -16.02
C GLN A 23 -12.79 -4.06 -15.40
N LEU A 24 -12.53 -3.01 -16.17
CA LEU A 24 -11.88 -1.80 -15.67
C LEU A 24 -12.75 -1.07 -14.63
N THR A 25 -14.07 -0.98 -14.85
CA THR A 25 -15.02 -0.43 -13.88
C THR A 25 -15.07 -1.25 -12.59
N GLN A 26 -15.06 -2.58 -12.70
CA GLN A 26 -15.05 -3.47 -11.53
C GLN A 26 -13.77 -3.29 -10.71
N ALA A 27 -12.62 -3.29 -11.38
CA ALA A 27 -11.33 -3.04 -10.73
C ALA A 27 -11.28 -1.65 -10.08
N GLN A 28 -11.81 -0.62 -10.74
CA GLN A 28 -11.92 0.72 -10.16
C GLN A 28 -12.73 0.69 -8.87
N ALA A 29 -13.92 0.10 -8.87
CA ALA A 29 -14.78 -0.02 -7.68
C ALA A 29 -14.07 -0.77 -6.53
N SER A 30 -13.33 -1.84 -6.85
CA SER A 30 -12.48 -2.55 -5.89
C SER A 30 -11.45 -1.59 -5.26
N ILE A 31 -10.69 -0.85 -6.07
CA ILE A 31 -9.68 0.09 -5.57
C ILE A 31 -10.30 1.21 -4.74
N GLU A 32 -11.46 1.74 -5.11
CA GLU A 32 -12.15 2.79 -4.35
C GLU A 32 -12.53 2.32 -2.95
N MET A 33 -13.06 1.08 -2.83
CA MET A 33 -13.39 0.50 -1.54
C MET A 33 -12.16 0.37 -0.63
N PHE A 34 -11.01 -0.01 -1.17
CA PHE A 34 -9.78 -0.20 -0.38
C PHE A 34 -9.00 1.08 -0.13
N SER A 35 -9.06 2.05 -1.03
CA SER A 35 -8.34 3.33 -0.90
C SER A 35 -9.12 4.39 -0.14
N ASN A 36 -10.44 4.19 0.04
CA ASN A 36 -11.38 5.14 0.63
C ASN A 36 -11.34 6.51 -0.08
N ARG A 37 -11.20 6.47 -1.41
CA ARG A 37 -11.21 7.62 -2.32
C ARG A 37 -11.98 7.24 -3.57
N ILE A 38 -12.75 8.16 -4.12
CA ILE A 38 -13.51 7.98 -5.36
C ILE A 38 -12.81 8.67 -6.53
N HIS A 39 -13.03 8.20 -7.76
CA HIS A 39 -12.46 8.78 -8.96
C HIS A 39 -12.77 10.28 -9.11
N ASP A 40 -13.98 10.71 -8.77
CA ASP A 40 -14.41 12.11 -8.91
C ASP A 40 -13.58 13.10 -8.06
N ASP A 41 -12.95 12.62 -6.98
CA ASP A 41 -12.08 13.43 -6.12
C ASP A 41 -10.66 13.60 -6.69
N THR A 42 -10.38 13.13 -7.91
CA THR A 42 -9.06 13.17 -8.57
C THR A 42 -8.40 14.54 -8.52
N ALA A 43 -9.16 15.63 -8.69
CA ALA A 43 -8.63 17.00 -8.65
C ALA A 43 -8.01 17.39 -7.30
N ARG A 44 -8.37 16.71 -6.20
CA ARG A 44 -7.86 16.94 -4.84
C ARG A 44 -6.65 16.06 -4.51
N ILE A 45 -6.35 15.06 -5.35
CA ILE A 45 -5.30 14.07 -5.10
C ILE A 45 -3.99 14.54 -5.75
N ARG A 46 -2.87 14.36 -5.05
CA ARG A 46 -1.55 14.72 -5.57
C ARG A 46 -1.16 13.81 -6.74
N ALA A 47 -0.46 14.37 -7.73
CA ALA A 47 0.00 13.63 -8.92
C ALA A 47 0.78 12.34 -8.59
N ARG A 48 1.61 12.35 -7.54
CA ARG A 48 2.32 11.15 -7.06
C ARG A 48 1.35 10.05 -6.63
N ASP A 49 0.30 10.41 -5.89
CA ASP A 49 -0.66 9.42 -5.39
C ASP A 49 -1.57 8.94 -6.53
N LEU A 50 -1.94 9.83 -7.47
CA LEU A 50 -2.65 9.44 -8.70
C LEU A 50 -1.85 8.43 -9.53
N TYR A 51 -0.52 8.55 -9.59
CA TYR A 51 0.34 7.56 -10.23
C TYR A 51 0.18 6.17 -9.57
N TRP A 52 0.17 6.10 -8.24
CA TRP A 52 0.01 4.83 -7.51
C TRP A 52 -1.41 4.26 -7.62
N LEU A 53 -2.44 5.12 -7.62
CA LEU A 53 -3.82 4.71 -7.86
C LEU A 53 -4.00 4.13 -9.27
N ARG A 54 -3.43 4.78 -10.29
CA ARG A 54 -3.39 4.23 -11.66
C ARG A 54 -2.73 2.86 -11.71
N MET A 55 -1.57 2.69 -11.07
CA MET A 55 -0.89 1.40 -10.99
C MET A 55 -1.76 0.35 -10.27
N ALA A 56 -2.43 0.74 -9.18
CA ALA A 56 -3.28 -0.15 -8.42
C ALA A 56 -4.46 -0.66 -9.26
N VAL A 57 -5.16 0.23 -9.98
CA VAL A 57 -6.26 -0.15 -10.87
C VAL A 57 -5.78 -1.06 -11.99
N ALA A 58 -4.66 -0.74 -12.63
CA ALA A 58 -4.11 -1.57 -13.70
C ALA A 58 -3.75 -2.99 -13.23
N TYR A 59 -3.10 -3.12 -12.06
CA TYR A 59 -2.78 -4.43 -11.49
C TYR A 59 -4.02 -5.18 -11.01
N GLN A 60 -5.03 -4.47 -10.48
CA GLN A 60 -6.26 -5.10 -10.04
C GLN A 60 -7.04 -5.65 -11.24
N ALA A 61 -7.20 -4.87 -12.31
CA ALA A 61 -7.90 -5.30 -13.52
C ALA A 61 -7.23 -6.54 -14.16
N ALA A 62 -5.90 -6.52 -14.29
CA ALA A 62 -5.16 -7.68 -14.80
C ALA A 62 -5.28 -8.91 -13.89
N TRP A 63 -5.30 -8.69 -12.57
CA TRP A 63 -5.45 -9.77 -11.61
C TRP A 63 -6.86 -10.38 -11.65
N GLU A 64 -7.91 -9.55 -11.64
CA GLU A 64 -9.31 -10.00 -11.71
C GLU A 64 -9.59 -10.85 -12.94
N VAL A 65 -9.01 -10.53 -14.10
CA VAL A 65 -9.12 -11.36 -15.33
C VAL A 65 -8.47 -12.73 -15.18
N SER A 66 -7.36 -12.82 -14.44
CA SER A 66 -6.66 -14.09 -14.22
C SER A 66 -7.34 -14.98 -13.17
N GLN A 67 -8.24 -14.43 -12.37
CA GLN A 67 -8.92 -15.20 -11.33
C GLN A 67 -10.20 -15.81 -11.87
N PHE A 68 -10.33 -17.12 -11.72
CA PHE A 68 -11.60 -17.79 -11.96
C PHE A 68 -12.56 -17.45 -10.82
N ASP A 69 -13.77 -17.02 -11.18
CA ASP A 69 -14.91 -16.92 -10.27
C ASP A 69 -14.72 -15.96 -9.06
N LEU A 70 -14.35 -14.70 -9.32
CA LEU A 70 -14.16 -13.71 -8.25
C LEU A 70 -15.48 -13.22 -7.60
N ASN A 71 -16.54 -13.12 -8.42
CA ASN A 71 -17.83 -12.53 -8.02
C ASN A 71 -18.96 -13.57 -7.85
N ALA A 72 -18.75 -14.82 -8.26
CA ALA A 72 -19.76 -15.88 -8.18
C ALA A 72 -19.30 -17.08 -7.33
N ARG A 73 -18.24 -16.91 -6.52
CA ARG A 73 -17.58 -17.97 -5.74
C ARG A 73 -18.57 -19.01 -5.27
N LEU A 74 -18.37 -20.24 -5.76
CA LEU A 74 -18.75 -21.48 -5.08
C LEU A 74 -18.57 -21.28 -3.57
N ASP A 75 -19.63 -21.49 -2.81
CA ASP A 75 -19.63 -21.60 -1.34
C ASP A 75 -18.90 -22.88 -0.89
N ALA A 76 -17.70 -23.10 -1.42
CA ALA A 76 -16.81 -24.19 -1.08
C ALA A 76 -16.00 -23.74 0.14
N THR A 77 -16.59 -23.96 1.32
CA THR A 77 -15.98 -23.70 2.63
C THR A 77 -14.71 -24.55 2.85
N GLN A 78 -14.54 -25.63 2.08
CA GLN A 78 -13.40 -26.53 2.15
C GLN A 78 -13.17 -27.21 0.79
N VAL A 79 -11.96 -27.06 0.23
CA VAL A 79 -11.47 -27.89 -0.88
C VAL A 79 -10.37 -28.76 -0.33
N GLN A 80 -10.56 -30.08 -0.42
CA GLN A 80 -9.61 -31.07 0.08
C GLN A 80 -9.07 -31.87 -1.11
N GLN A 81 -7.79 -31.69 -1.41
CA GLN A 81 -7.08 -32.46 -2.43
C GLN A 81 -5.72 -32.87 -1.86
N ASP A 82 -5.38 -34.16 -1.94
CA ASP A 82 -4.12 -34.74 -1.45
C ASP A 82 -3.68 -34.27 -0.04
N GLY A 83 -4.63 -34.19 0.89
CA GLY A 83 -4.36 -33.86 2.29
C GLY A 83 -4.05 -32.39 2.58
N VAL A 84 -4.02 -31.52 1.57
CA VAL A 84 -3.93 -30.07 1.76
C VAL A 84 -5.34 -29.50 1.88
N VAL A 85 -5.62 -28.87 3.01
CA VAL A 85 -6.90 -28.18 3.27
C VAL A 85 -6.67 -26.68 3.05
N ALA A 86 -7.31 -26.13 2.03
CA ALA A 86 -7.41 -24.69 1.84
C ALA A 86 -8.79 -24.22 2.33
N SER A 87 -8.82 -23.38 3.35
CA SER A 87 -10.04 -22.71 3.83
C SER A 87 -10.06 -21.29 3.28
N LEU A 88 -11.12 -20.95 2.54
CA LEU A 88 -11.33 -19.62 1.99
C LEU A 88 -12.18 -18.81 2.98
N ASP A 89 -11.75 -17.58 3.30
CA ASP A 89 -12.53 -16.66 4.16
C ASP A 89 -13.67 -16.00 3.36
N SER A 90 -14.78 -15.76 4.07
CA SER A 90 -16.07 -15.23 3.61
C SER A 90 -16.05 -13.78 3.10
N ARG A 91 -14.96 -13.03 3.29
CA ARG A 91 -14.82 -11.65 2.80
C ARG A 91 -14.24 -11.62 1.38
N ALA A 92 -15.07 -11.96 0.39
CA ALA A 92 -14.66 -12.22 -0.98
C ALA A 92 -14.58 -10.97 -1.90
N MET A 93 -14.00 -9.87 -1.42
CA MET A 93 -13.33 -8.95 -2.34
C MET A 93 -11.88 -8.88 -1.91
N THR A 94 -11.03 -9.70 -2.54
CA THR A 94 -9.60 -9.72 -2.25
C THR A 94 -8.89 -8.83 -3.25
N LEU A 95 -8.02 -7.97 -2.72
CA LEU A 95 -7.20 -7.13 -3.56
C LEU A 95 -6.00 -7.94 -4.08
N GLY A 96 -5.69 -7.82 -5.37
CA GLY A 96 -4.54 -8.47 -5.98
C GLY A 96 -3.23 -8.06 -5.27
N PRO A 97 -2.24 -8.96 -5.14
CA PRO A 97 -1.04 -8.70 -4.34
C PRO A 97 -0.24 -7.50 -4.85
N ARG A 98 -0.14 -7.32 -6.17
CA ARG A 98 0.54 -6.14 -6.77
C ARG A 98 -0.28 -4.86 -6.62
N ALA A 99 -1.61 -4.96 -6.72
CA ALA A 99 -2.50 -3.83 -6.44
C ALA A 99 -2.35 -3.37 -4.98
N LYS A 100 -2.20 -4.31 -4.04
CA LYS A 100 -1.98 -4.03 -2.60
C LYS A 100 -0.71 -3.23 -2.37
N GLN A 101 0.38 -3.69 -2.99
CA GLN A 101 1.67 -3.01 -2.88
C GLN A 101 1.63 -1.61 -3.48
N ALA A 102 0.89 -1.39 -4.57
CA ALA A 102 0.70 -0.06 -5.15
C ALA A 102 -0.12 0.85 -4.22
N LEU A 103 -1.24 0.36 -3.68
CA LEU A 103 -2.08 1.12 -2.75
C LEU A 103 -1.32 1.53 -1.49
N GLN A 104 -0.51 0.65 -0.91
CA GLN A 104 0.30 0.94 0.29
C GLN A 104 1.33 2.08 0.08
N ARG A 105 1.60 2.48 -1.16
CA ARG A 105 2.50 3.60 -1.49
C ARG A 105 1.77 4.94 -1.54
N CYS A 106 0.44 4.95 -1.51
CA CYS A 106 -0.36 6.16 -1.40
C CYS A 106 -0.11 6.82 -0.03
N SER A 107 -0.01 8.15 -0.03
CA SER A 107 0.43 8.92 1.13
C SER A 107 -0.42 8.73 2.39
N TRP A 108 -1.70 8.39 2.25
CA TRP A 108 -2.66 8.17 3.35
C TRP A 108 -2.80 6.71 3.78
N MET A 109 -2.32 5.75 2.99
CA MET A 109 -2.43 4.32 3.30
C MET A 109 -1.31 3.82 4.23
N ARG A 110 -0.25 4.62 4.40
CA ARG A 110 0.88 4.29 5.26
C ARG A 110 0.72 4.96 6.62
N SER A 111 0.75 4.17 7.68
CA SER A 111 0.92 4.69 9.05
C SER A 111 2.23 5.47 9.12
N ARG A 112 2.13 6.79 9.19
CA ARG A 112 3.27 7.66 9.51
C ARG A 112 3.27 7.81 11.02
N THR A 113 3.84 6.84 11.72
CA THR A 113 4.22 7.07 13.11
C THR A 113 5.30 8.15 13.09
N ILE A 114 4.90 9.39 13.33
CA ILE A 114 5.84 10.45 13.64
C ILE A 114 6.33 10.09 15.04
N HIS A 115 7.63 9.80 15.17
CA HIS A 115 8.23 9.69 16.48
C HIS A 115 8.18 11.08 17.11
N VAL A 116 7.20 11.29 17.98
CA VAL A 116 7.11 12.50 18.80
C VAL A 116 8.11 12.30 19.91
N ARG A 117 9.24 13.03 19.85
CA ARG A 117 10.24 12.98 20.91
C ARG A 117 9.56 13.34 22.23
N SER A 118 9.50 12.41 23.16
CA SER A 118 8.95 12.68 24.49
C SER A 118 10.04 13.36 25.32
N ALA A 119 9.68 14.43 26.05
CA ALA A 119 10.64 15.11 26.92
C ALA A 119 11.16 14.20 28.05
N PHE A 120 10.46 13.09 28.32
CA PHE A 120 10.75 12.16 29.40
C PHE A 120 11.60 10.96 28.98
N GLU A 121 11.46 10.43 27.75
CA GLU A 121 12.27 9.29 27.27
C GLU A 121 13.40 9.74 26.33
N ASP A 122 13.15 10.72 25.45
CA ASP A 122 14.14 11.22 24.48
C ASP A 122 14.96 12.41 25.02
N GLY A 123 14.52 13.01 26.13
CA GLY A 123 15.18 14.15 26.78
C GLY A 123 16.43 13.79 27.60
N GLN A 124 16.75 12.51 27.74
CA GLN A 124 17.84 12.04 28.61
C GLN A 124 19.19 11.89 27.87
N ARG A 125 19.38 12.60 26.75
CA ARG A 125 20.74 12.86 26.24
C ARG A 125 21.29 14.11 26.91
N GLY A 126 21.92 13.89 28.05
CA GLY A 126 22.96 14.79 28.58
C GLY A 126 22.47 16.08 29.23
N TYR A 127 21.88 15.98 30.42
CA TYR A 127 21.96 17.04 31.43
C TYR A 127 22.93 16.63 32.55
N GLY A 128 24.09 16.10 32.17
CA GLY A 128 25.27 16.14 33.01
C GLY A 128 25.95 17.49 32.80
N SER A 129 26.42 18.13 33.86
CA SER A 129 27.31 19.30 33.73
C SER A 129 28.47 18.89 32.83
N VAL A 130 28.70 19.60 31.72
CA VAL A 130 29.84 19.35 30.81
C VAL A 130 31.19 19.51 31.53
N LEU A 131 31.18 20.02 32.76
CA LEU A 131 32.34 20.20 33.64
C LEU A 131 32.43 19.14 34.74
N ALA A 132 31.51 18.16 34.79
CA ALA A 132 31.58 17.06 35.75
C ALA A 132 32.39 15.90 35.16
N GLU A 133 33.40 15.42 35.90
CA GLU A 133 34.26 14.31 35.45
C GLU A 133 33.48 13.03 35.14
N ALA A 134 32.36 12.77 35.82
CA ALA A 134 31.51 11.61 35.56
C ALA A 134 30.84 11.61 34.15
N SER A 135 30.91 12.73 33.43
CA SER A 135 30.37 12.87 32.07
C SER A 135 31.39 12.56 30.98
N ASP A 136 32.70 12.54 31.29
CA ASP A 136 33.76 12.32 30.29
C ASP A 136 33.65 10.94 29.64
N GLU A 137 33.24 9.92 30.40
CA GLU A 137 33.04 8.56 29.90
C GLU A 137 31.88 8.45 28.89
N GLN A 138 30.97 9.44 28.86
CA GLN A 138 29.79 9.44 27.97
C GLN A 138 30.07 10.10 26.61
N HIS A 139 31.21 10.77 26.47
CA HIS A 139 31.58 11.47 25.25
C HIS A 139 32.66 10.71 24.50
N THR A 140 32.30 10.08 23.38
CA THR A 140 33.27 9.46 22.47
C THR A 140 34.19 10.54 21.90
N TRP A 141 35.50 10.40 22.10
CA TRP A 141 36.50 11.33 21.58
C TRP A 141 36.35 11.48 20.06
N THR A 142 36.19 12.73 19.60
CA THR A 142 36.17 13.07 18.17
C THR A 142 37.34 14.01 17.85
N PRO A 143 38.14 13.73 16.81
CA PRO A 143 39.24 14.61 16.41
C PRO A 143 38.69 15.95 15.94
N MET A 144 39.35 17.05 16.34
CA MET A 144 39.04 18.37 15.79
C MET A 144 39.56 18.49 14.36
N GLY A 145 38.74 18.02 13.42
CA GLY A 145 38.93 18.21 11.98
C GLY A 145 38.85 16.92 11.18
N GLY A 146 37.69 16.67 10.55
CA GLY A 146 37.60 15.80 9.38
C GLY A 146 36.29 15.02 9.23
N GLY A 147 35.53 15.40 8.19
CA GLY A 147 34.85 14.49 7.23
C GLY A 147 33.61 13.74 7.69
#